data_AF-A0A1L5PIN1-F1
#
_entry.id   AF-A0A1L5PIN1-F1
#
_cell.length_a   1.000
_cell.length_b   1.000
_cell.length_c   1.000
_cell.angle_alpha   90.00
_cell.angle_beta   90.00
_cell.angle_gamma   90.00
#
_symmetry.space_group_name_H-M   'P 1'
#
loop_
_entity.id
_entity.type
_entity.pdbx_description
1 polymer ?
#
loop_
_entity_poly.entity_id
_entity_poly.type
_entity_poly.pdbx_seq_one_letter_code
_entity_poly.pdbx_strand_id
1 'polypeptide(L)'
;MHLSSDHARIVREARPGESWAQAEARLNGKRIQDQARPGESWQELNARRREIVASKNEEEVELVDCFISADGIAIKDCRHFMDVALFRMSKKEKRAGEVIRYNLVDGYVEVKAGPDGMATIWDYDIVLMLVSHLTESMNRFKNGRGAMPGRIFTMHVSDVLKFSQRGDGGGQSERVESALDRLKGTIVKSVFSRTVHKGKLIMREVKSESLISGYRVLSVTGIGRVDRVEIEVPNWIYSQVTRSPRSAVLTVSPEFFLIESALGRFVYRLARRAAGNDKARWGFRTIYERSGITRFKEFCRSLRNLIKLNNLPEYELHEEAGQSGPQLLMTRRGWDSGCG
;
A
#
# COMPACT_ATOMS: atom_id res chain seq x y z
N MET A 1 27.94 -11.46 22.69
CA MET A 1 27.73 -10.02 22.43
C MET A 1 28.49 -9.65 21.17
N HIS A 2 27.80 -9.36 20.07
CA HIS A 2 28.45 -8.81 18.88
C HIS A 2 28.66 -7.31 19.08
N LEU A 3 29.90 -6.90 19.31
CA LEU A 3 30.29 -5.50 19.30
C LEU A 3 30.13 -4.95 17.88
N SER A 4 29.55 -3.75 17.76
CA SER A 4 29.45 -3.00 16.50
C SER A 4 30.80 -2.98 15.77
N SER A 5 30.79 -3.10 14.43
CA SER A 5 32.02 -3.12 13.60
C SER A 5 32.95 -1.93 13.88
N ASP A 6 32.39 -0.79 14.29
CA ASP A 6 33.15 0.41 14.63
C ASP A 6 33.84 0.31 15.99
N HIS A 7 33.21 -0.33 16.98
CA HIS A 7 33.80 -0.53 18.30
C HIS A 7 35.01 -1.48 18.24
N ALA A 8 34.92 -2.55 17.43
CA ALA A 8 36.04 -3.46 17.21
C ALA A 8 37.24 -2.77 16.54
N ARG A 9 36.99 -1.81 15.65
CA ARG A 9 38.05 -1.02 15.00
C ARG A 9 38.72 -0.04 15.96
N ILE A 10 37.93 0.66 16.78
CA ILE A 10 38.45 1.60 17.80
C ILE A 10 39.34 0.86 18.80
N VAL A 11 38.93 -0.34 19.21
CA VAL A 11 39.71 -1.19 20.12
C VAL A 11 41.06 -1.59 19.53
N ARG A 12 41.11 -1.91 18.23
CA ARG A 12 42.34 -2.30 17.52
C ARG A 12 43.33 -1.15 17.34
N GLU A 13 42.85 0.08 17.26
CA GLU A 13 43.65 1.27 16.92
C GLU A 13 43.96 2.17 18.13
N ALA A 14 43.55 1.73 19.34
CA ALA A 14 43.89 2.36 20.61
C ALA A 14 45.38 2.17 20.96
N ARG A 15 46.02 3.21 21.49
CA ARG A 15 47.43 3.15 21.91
C ARG A 15 47.56 2.68 23.36
N PRO A 16 48.70 2.10 23.77
CA PRO A 16 48.92 1.71 25.17
C PRO A 16 48.72 2.90 26.12
N GLY A 17 47.82 2.76 27.10
CA GLY A 17 47.49 3.81 28.08
C GLY A 17 46.38 4.79 27.65
N GLU A 18 45.84 4.67 26.44
CA GLU A 18 44.73 5.50 25.94
C GLU A 18 43.37 4.88 26.32
N SER A 19 42.47 5.68 26.89
CA SER A 19 41.09 5.23 27.16
C SER A 19 40.26 5.12 25.87
N TRP A 20 39.18 4.34 25.89
CA TRP A 20 38.31 4.16 24.74
C TRP A 20 37.77 5.48 24.17
N ALA A 21 37.35 6.40 25.05
CA ALA A 21 36.86 7.72 24.66
C ALA A 21 37.96 8.58 24.00
N GLN A 22 39.22 8.45 24.44
CA GLN A 22 40.35 9.18 23.86
C GLN A 22 40.73 8.62 22.47
N ALA A 23 40.75 7.29 22.33
CA ALA A 23 41.00 6.64 21.04
C ALA A 23 39.91 6.97 20.02
N GLU A 24 38.64 6.97 20.44
CA GLU A 24 37.50 7.35 19.60
C GLU A 24 37.56 8.82 19.18
N ALA A 25 37.82 9.74 20.11
CA ALA A 25 37.95 11.16 19.81
C ALA A 25 39.08 11.45 18.82
N ARG A 26 40.24 10.77 18.95
CA ARG A 26 41.38 10.90 18.03
C ARG A 26 41.07 10.34 16.64
N LEU A 27 40.45 9.16 16.57
CA LEU A 27 40.10 8.52 15.29
C LEU A 27 39.02 9.31 14.56
N ASN A 28 38.03 9.84 15.29
CA ASN A 28 37.04 10.76 14.73
C ASN A 28 37.68 12.09 14.30
N GLY A 29 38.62 12.64 15.07
CA GLY A 29 39.36 13.85 14.72
C GLY A 29 40.19 13.72 13.43
N LYS A 30 40.88 12.58 13.24
CA LYS A 30 41.59 12.29 11.98
C LYS A 30 40.66 12.15 10.79
N ARG A 31 39.56 11.42 10.95
CA ARG A 31 38.54 11.22 9.91
C ARG A 31 37.86 12.53 9.51
N ILE A 32 37.80 13.50 10.42
CA ILE A 32 37.32 14.86 10.17
C ILE A 32 38.37 15.68 9.39
N GLN A 33 39.67 15.53 9.69
CA GLN A 33 40.75 16.17 8.94
C GLN A 33 40.88 15.62 7.50
N ASP A 34 40.65 14.33 7.29
CA ASP A 34 40.67 13.72 5.94
C ASP A 34 39.52 14.22 5.03
N GLN A 35 38.51 14.89 5.60
CA GLN A 35 37.39 15.51 4.87
C GLN A 35 37.61 16.99 4.55
N ALA A 36 38.74 17.56 4.98
CA ALA A 36 39.12 18.93 4.65
C ALA A 36 39.57 19.03 3.20
N ARG A 37 39.10 20.07 2.50
CA ARG A 37 39.63 20.42 1.18
C ARG A 37 41.04 20.99 1.32
N PRO A 38 41.90 20.91 0.28
CA PRO A 38 43.23 21.51 0.32
C PRO A 38 43.14 23.01 0.67
N GLY A 39 43.80 23.43 1.76
CA GLY A 39 43.80 24.82 2.23
C GLY A 39 42.64 25.22 3.15
N GLU A 40 41.69 24.33 3.43
CA GLU A 40 40.52 24.62 4.29
C GLU A 40 40.91 24.59 5.78
N SER A 41 40.64 25.69 6.49
CA SER A 41 40.94 25.80 7.93
C SER A 41 39.93 25.01 8.78
N TRP A 42 40.30 24.72 10.04
CA TRP A 42 39.42 23.97 10.95
C TRP A 42 38.11 24.71 11.26
N GLN A 43 38.13 26.04 11.25
CA GLN A 43 36.94 26.87 11.44
C GLN A 43 36.02 26.83 10.21
N GLU A 44 36.60 26.86 9.00
CA GLU A 44 35.86 26.77 7.73
C GLU A 44 35.20 25.40 7.55
N LEU A 45 35.90 24.31 7.87
CA LEU A 45 35.34 22.96 7.83
C LEU A 45 34.13 22.81 8.76
N ASN A 46 34.22 23.37 9.97
CA ASN A 46 33.13 23.34 10.94
C ASN A 46 31.96 24.25 10.54
N ALA A 47 32.23 25.41 9.95
CA ALA A 47 31.20 26.29 9.40
C ALA A 47 30.45 25.59 8.25
N ARG A 48 31.17 25.00 7.29
CA ARG A 48 30.59 24.20 6.20
C ARG A 48 29.79 23.02 6.71
N ARG A 49 30.27 22.33 7.76
CA ARG A 49 29.51 21.25 8.40
C ARG A 49 28.24 21.76 9.06
N ARG A 50 28.31 22.89 9.75
CA ARG A 50 27.13 23.54 10.35
C ARG A 50 26.16 24.00 9.28
N GLU A 51 26.62 24.50 8.13
CA GLU A 51 25.79 24.84 6.98
C GLU A 51 25.19 23.59 6.32
N ILE A 52 25.93 22.48 6.20
CA ILE A 52 25.38 21.21 5.69
C ILE A 52 24.35 20.63 6.66
N VAL A 53 24.56 20.75 7.96
CA VAL A 53 23.62 20.30 8.99
C VAL A 53 22.43 21.27 9.09
N ALA A 54 22.66 22.57 8.96
CA ALA A 54 21.62 23.60 8.94
C ALA A 54 20.76 23.48 7.68
N SER A 55 21.35 23.31 6.50
CA SER A 55 20.62 23.02 5.25
C SER A 55 19.91 21.67 5.27
N LYS A 56 20.43 20.68 6.01
CA LYS A 56 19.69 19.43 6.29
C LYS A 56 18.51 19.62 7.24
N ASN A 57 18.63 20.54 8.19
CA ASN A 57 17.58 20.86 9.17
C ASN A 57 16.55 21.87 8.62
N GLU A 58 16.91 22.70 7.64
CA GLU A 58 16.02 23.63 6.93
C GLU A 58 15.03 22.92 5.99
N GLU A 59 15.20 21.62 5.75
CA GLU A 59 14.22 20.75 5.07
C GLU A 59 13.73 19.58 5.96
N GLU A 60 13.61 19.77 7.29
CA GLU A 60 12.68 18.95 8.06
C GLU A 60 11.25 19.40 7.72
N VAL A 61 10.75 18.91 6.58
CA VAL A 61 9.36 19.15 6.19
C VAL A 61 8.48 18.54 7.28
N GLU A 62 7.81 19.41 8.06
CA GLU A 62 6.87 18.98 9.08
C GLU A 62 5.80 18.11 8.44
N LEU A 63 5.83 16.82 8.75
CA LEU A 63 4.90 15.84 8.20
C LEU A 63 3.59 15.93 8.96
N VAL A 64 2.54 16.34 8.28
CA VAL A 64 1.21 16.48 8.87
C VAL A 64 0.38 15.22 8.68
N ASP A 65 -0.69 15.07 9.46
CA ASP A 65 -1.67 14.00 9.24
C ASP A 65 -2.18 14.02 7.79
N CYS A 66 -2.25 12.86 7.15
CA CYS A 66 -2.70 12.78 5.76
C CYS A 66 -4.23 12.74 5.61
N PHE A 67 -4.99 12.78 6.71
CA PHE A 67 -6.43 12.93 6.70
C PHE A 67 -6.84 14.34 6.29
N ILE A 68 -7.90 14.41 5.47
CA ILE A 68 -8.52 15.66 5.03
C ILE A 68 -10.01 15.50 5.20
N SER A 69 -10.62 16.37 6.00
CA SER A 69 -12.06 16.53 6.00
C SER A 69 -12.47 17.30 4.75
N ALA A 70 -12.83 16.59 3.68
CA ALA A 70 -13.38 17.18 2.47
C ALA A 70 -14.49 16.30 1.91
N ASP A 71 -15.62 16.91 1.59
CA ASP A 71 -16.68 16.25 0.86
C ASP A 71 -16.23 15.94 -0.56
N GLY A 72 -16.58 14.76 -1.07
CA GLY A 72 -16.34 14.39 -2.47
C GLY A 72 -14.89 14.00 -2.81
N ILE A 73 -14.10 13.50 -1.85
CA ILE A 73 -12.79 12.90 -2.16
C ILE A 73 -12.97 11.75 -3.15
N ALA A 74 -12.29 11.85 -4.30
CA ALA A 74 -12.31 10.80 -5.29
C ALA A 74 -11.65 9.53 -4.74
N ILE A 75 -12.35 8.40 -4.86
CA ILE A 75 -11.84 7.11 -4.37
C ILE A 75 -10.63 6.69 -5.21
N LYS A 76 -9.56 6.27 -4.55
CA LYS A 76 -8.32 5.83 -5.16
C LYS A 76 -7.98 4.40 -4.73
N ASP A 77 -7.47 3.62 -5.67
CA ASP A 77 -6.89 2.30 -5.40
C ASP A 77 -5.49 2.20 -6.03
N CYS A 78 -4.63 1.39 -5.44
CA CYS A 78 -3.27 1.14 -5.90
C CYS A 78 -3.28 0.15 -7.07
N ARG A 79 -2.87 0.62 -8.26
CA ARG A 79 -2.86 -0.15 -9.51
C ARG A 79 -2.14 -1.49 -9.38
N HIS A 80 -1.06 -1.54 -8.62
CA HIS A 80 -0.23 -2.73 -8.46
C HIS A 80 -0.99 -3.93 -7.85
N PHE A 81 -2.08 -3.69 -7.11
CA PHE A 81 -2.80 -4.72 -6.36
C PHE A 81 -4.21 -5.00 -6.88
N MET A 82 -4.59 -4.38 -7.99
CA MET A 82 -5.89 -4.57 -8.60
C MET A 82 -6.00 -5.87 -9.43
N ASP A 83 -4.88 -6.55 -9.73
CA ASP A 83 -4.89 -7.80 -10.47
C ASP A 83 -4.90 -9.06 -9.60
N VAL A 84 -4.62 -8.95 -8.31
CA VAL A 84 -4.60 -10.08 -7.36
C VAL A 84 -5.44 -9.75 -6.13
N ALA A 85 -6.07 -10.76 -5.55
CA ALA A 85 -6.86 -10.59 -4.33
C ALA A 85 -5.94 -10.56 -3.11
N LEU A 86 -5.76 -9.38 -2.52
CA LEU A 86 -5.05 -9.21 -1.25
C LEU A 86 -5.88 -9.56 -0.01
N PHE A 87 -7.09 -10.04 -0.25
CA PHE A 87 -8.10 -10.27 0.75
C PHE A 87 -8.83 -11.59 0.46
N ARG A 88 -9.51 -12.11 1.48
CA ARG A 88 -10.39 -13.25 1.30
C ARG A 88 -11.72 -12.84 0.66
N MET A 89 -12.23 -13.70 -0.22
CA MET A 89 -13.54 -13.55 -0.86
C MET A 89 -14.69 -14.10 -0.01
N SER A 90 -14.41 -15.15 0.78
CA SER A 90 -15.41 -15.82 1.61
C SER A 90 -15.64 -15.06 2.90
N LYS A 91 -16.91 -14.79 3.24
CA LYS A 91 -17.28 -14.26 4.57
C LYS A 91 -17.07 -15.30 5.68
N LYS A 92 -17.25 -16.59 5.37
CA LYS A 92 -17.22 -17.69 6.35
C LYS A 92 -15.79 -18.20 6.64
N GLU A 93 -15.01 -18.45 5.60
CA GLU A 93 -13.65 -18.99 5.74
C GLU A 93 -12.70 -17.86 6.15
N LYS A 94 -12.29 -17.82 7.43
CA LYS A 94 -11.42 -16.75 7.95
C LYS A 94 -9.99 -16.81 7.39
N ARG A 95 -9.54 -18.00 6.94
CA ARG A 95 -8.18 -18.25 6.45
C ARG A 95 -7.08 -17.90 7.45
N ALA A 96 -7.34 -18.04 8.76
CA ALA A 96 -6.36 -17.73 9.79
C ALA A 96 -5.11 -18.59 9.63
N GLY A 97 -3.94 -17.96 9.59
CA GLY A 97 -2.65 -18.62 9.37
C GLY A 97 -2.40 -19.17 7.96
N GLU A 98 -3.32 -19.02 7.01
CA GLU A 98 -3.14 -19.49 5.65
C GLU A 98 -2.28 -18.55 4.81
N VAL A 99 -1.69 -19.09 3.74
CA VAL A 99 -0.93 -18.34 2.72
C VAL A 99 -1.53 -18.61 1.35
N ILE A 100 -1.86 -17.55 0.62
CA ILE A 100 -2.23 -17.63 -0.79
C ILE A 100 -1.05 -17.15 -1.63
N ARG A 101 -0.66 -17.94 -2.63
CA ARG A 101 0.41 -17.57 -3.57
C ARG A 101 -0.14 -17.33 -4.96
N TYR A 102 0.14 -16.15 -5.49
CA TYR A 102 -0.17 -15.73 -6.85
C TYR A 102 1.11 -15.73 -7.68
N ASN A 103 1.18 -16.58 -8.71
CA ASN A 103 2.30 -16.56 -9.64
C ASN A 103 2.01 -15.53 -10.74
N LEU A 104 3.00 -14.67 -11.01
CA LEU A 104 2.99 -13.63 -12.02
C LEU A 104 4.10 -13.92 -13.04
N VAL A 105 4.12 -13.17 -14.15
CA VAL A 105 5.08 -13.40 -15.23
C VAL A 105 6.53 -13.17 -14.78
N ASP A 106 6.74 -12.20 -13.91
CA ASP A 106 8.02 -11.69 -13.44
C ASP A 106 8.34 -12.04 -11.98
N GLY A 107 7.51 -12.87 -11.34
CA GLY A 107 7.62 -13.15 -9.92
C GLY A 107 6.39 -13.79 -9.29
N TYR A 108 6.22 -13.55 -8.00
CA TYR A 108 5.03 -13.98 -7.27
C TYR A 108 4.69 -13.04 -6.12
N VAL A 109 3.43 -13.08 -5.71
CA VAL A 109 2.91 -12.40 -4.52
C VAL A 109 2.34 -13.45 -3.58
N GLU A 110 2.75 -13.42 -2.32
CA GLU A 110 2.19 -14.20 -1.23
C GLU A 110 1.36 -13.29 -0.33
N VAL A 111 0.13 -13.69 -0.03
CA VAL A 111 -0.73 -13.02 0.94
C VAL A 111 -0.90 -13.96 2.13
N LYS A 112 -0.39 -13.54 3.28
CA LYS A 112 -0.36 -14.32 4.51
C LYS A 112 -1.35 -13.74 5.49
N ALA A 113 -2.16 -14.59 6.11
CA ALA A 113 -3.11 -14.18 7.12
C ALA A 113 -2.52 -14.30 8.53
N GLY A 114 -2.89 -13.35 9.39
CA GLY A 114 -2.63 -13.41 10.82
C GLY A 114 -3.59 -14.35 11.57
N PRO A 115 -3.48 -14.42 12.90
CA PRO A 115 -4.35 -15.23 13.75
C PRO A 115 -5.82 -14.78 13.70
N ASP A 116 -6.07 -13.48 13.51
CA ASP A 116 -7.42 -12.90 13.40
C ASP A 116 -8.11 -13.20 12.06
N GLY A 117 -7.40 -13.88 11.15
CA GLY A 117 -7.84 -14.17 9.80
C GLY A 117 -7.32 -13.18 8.77
N MET A 118 -7.57 -13.49 7.51
CA MET A 118 -7.24 -12.62 6.39
C MET A 118 -8.24 -11.46 6.30
N ALA A 119 -7.74 -10.27 5.96
CA ALA A 119 -8.56 -9.12 5.60
C ALA A 119 -9.58 -9.53 4.53
N THR A 120 -10.82 -9.08 4.72
CA THR A 120 -11.88 -9.23 3.72
C THR A 120 -11.83 -8.09 2.72
N ILE A 121 -12.51 -8.26 1.58
CA ILE A 121 -12.68 -7.17 0.61
C ILE A 121 -13.36 -5.93 1.22
N TRP A 122 -14.16 -6.12 2.26
CA TRP A 122 -14.81 -5.06 3.01
C TRP A 122 -13.82 -4.37 3.96
N ASP A 123 -12.90 -5.09 4.60
CA ASP A 123 -11.85 -4.45 5.39
C ASP A 123 -10.95 -3.59 4.48
N TYR A 124 -10.74 -4.02 3.23
CA TYR A 124 -9.98 -3.28 2.24
C TYR A 124 -10.56 -1.90 1.90
N ASP A 125 -11.84 -1.63 2.19
CA ASP A 125 -12.44 -0.30 2.02
C ASP A 125 -11.70 0.76 2.87
N ILE A 126 -11.14 0.39 4.02
CA ILE A 126 -10.28 1.27 4.85
C ILE A 126 -8.98 1.60 4.13
N VAL A 127 -8.39 0.64 3.42
CA VAL A 127 -7.18 0.85 2.61
C VAL A 127 -7.48 1.78 1.44
N LEU A 128 -8.63 1.61 0.78
CA LEU A 128 -9.09 2.55 -0.26
C LEU A 128 -9.23 3.97 0.30
N MET A 129 -9.81 4.13 1.49
CA MET A 129 -9.93 5.43 2.14
C MET A 129 -8.56 6.06 2.38
N LEU A 130 -7.65 5.31 3.01
CA LEU A 130 -6.30 5.75 3.31
C LEU A 130 -5.54 6.18 2.05
N VAL A 131 -5.61 5.41 0.96
CA VAL A 131 -4.98 5.76 -0.33
C VAL A 131 -5.62 7.02 -0.93
N SER A 132 -6.93 7.17 -0.81
CA SER A 132 -7.69 8.31 -1.33
C SER A 132 -7.28 9.62 -0.66
N HIS A 133 -7.28 9.64 0.68
CA HIS A 133 -6.88 10.81 1.46
C HIS A 133 -5.40 11.13 1.29
N LEU A 134 -4.51 10.13 1.34
CA LEU A 134 -3.08 10.37 1.11
C LEU A 134 -2.81 10.95 -0.27
N THR A 135 -3.52 10.47 -1.30
CA THR A 135 -3.40 11.01 -2.66
C THR A 135 -3.88 12.45 -2.73
N GLU A 136 -5.03 12.76 -2.13
CA GLU A 136 -5.57 14.12 -2.10
C GLU A 136 -4.65 15.08 -1.33
N SER A 137 -4.14 14.67 -0.17
CA SER A 137 -3.15 15.44 0.61
C SER A 137 -1.89 15.72 -0.19
N MET A 138 -1.37 14.71 -0.91
CA MET A 138 -0.21 14.89 -1.76
C MET A 138 -0.49 15.82 -2.95
N ASN A 139 -1.69 15.77 -3.53
CA ASN A 139 -2.10 16.69 -4.59
C ASN A 139 -2.16 18.13 -4.09
N ARG A 140 -2.71 18.35 -2.89
CA ARG A 140 -2.74 19.69 -2.27
C ARG A 140 -1.34 20.21 -2.00
N PHE A 141 -0.44 19.38 -1.47
CA PHE A 141 0.97 19.74 -1.28
C PHE A 141 1.65 20.15 -2.59
N LYS A 142 1.52 19.33 -3.64
CA LYS A 142 2.07 19.64 -4.98
C LYS A 142 1.54 20.94 -5.57
N ASN A 143 0.30 21.30 -5.24
CA ASN A 143 -0.36 22.53 -5.70
C ASN A 143 -0.15 23.72 -4.75
N GLY A 144 0.69 23.59 -3.71
CA GLY A 144 0.95 24.66 -2.73
C GLY A 144 -0.22 24.98 -1.80
N ARG A 145 -1.20 24.07 -1.68
CA ARG A 145 -2.44 24.24 -0.88
C ARG A 145 -2.43 23.45 0.43
N GLY A 146 -1.31 22.83 0.80
CA GLY A 146 -1.18 22.03 2.02
C GLY A 146 0.27 21.64 2.29
N ALA A 147 0.54 21.12 3.48
CA ALA A 147 1.85 20.59 3.86
C ALA A 147 2.06 19.15 3.34
N MET A 148 3.30 18.67 3.39
CA MET A 148 3.63 17.30 2.96
C MET A 148 2.93 16.30 3.88
N PRO A 149 2.11 15.38 3.35
CA PRO A 149 1.46 14.38 4.18
C PRO A 149 2.47 13.41 4.76
N GLY A 150 2.35 13.14 6.05
CA GLY A 150 3.03 12.06 6.75
C GLY A 150 2.38 10.70 6.53
N ARG A 151 2.78 9.75 7.37
CA ARG A 151 2.30 8.36 7.35
C ARG A 151 1.24 8.06 8.40
N ILE A 152 0.85 9.02 9.21
CA ILE A 152 -0.23 8.85 10.17
C ILE A 152 -1.53 9.36 9.53
N PHE A 153 -2.59 8.60 9.73
CA PHE A 153 -3.93 8.86 9.22
C PHE A 153 -4.92 8.77 10.38
N THR A 154 -5.34 9.92 10.92
CA THR A 154 -6.24 9.99 12.07
C THR A 154 -7.66 10.38 11.65
N MET A 155 -8.64 9.59 12.05
CA MET A 155 -10.04 9.76 11.62
C MET A 155 -11.02 9.33 12.70
N HIS A 156 -12.27 9.81 12.61
CA HIS A 156 -13.34 9.24 13.43
C HIS A 156 -13.86 7.94 12.82
N VAL A 157 -14.41 7.06 13.67
CA VAL A 157 -15.08 5.82 13.20
C VAL A 157 -16.22 6.13 12.24
N SER A 158 -16.94 7.24 12.47
CA SER A 158 -18.00 7.71 11.56
C SER A 158 -17.51 8.00 10.14
N ASP A 159 -16.25 8.43 9.97
CA ASP A 159 -15.71 8.79 8.66
C ASP A 159 -15.49 7.54 7.82
N VAL A 160 -15.05 6.43 8.44
CA VAL A 160 -14.95 5.11 7.79
C VAL A 160 -16.31 4.64 7.28
N LEU A 161 -17.36 4.77 8.11
CA LEU A 161 -18.70 4.31 7.76
C LEU A 161 -19.29 5.14 6.63
N LYS A 162 -19.15 6.48 6.70
CA LYS A 162 -19.57 7.41 5.65
C LYS A 162 -18.85 7.12 4.34
N PHE A 163 -17.53 6.98 4.37
CA PHE A 163 -16.73 6.73 3.17
C PHE A 163 -17.09 5.40 2.50
N SER A 164 -17.23 4.33 3.29
CA SER A 164 -17.55 2.99 2.78
C SER A 164 -19.04 2.76 2.50
N GLN A 165 -19.89 3.80 2.63
CA GLN A 165 -21.34 3.77 2.46
C GLN A 165 -22.00 2.65 3.28
N ARG A 166 -21.55 2.45 4.52
CA ARG A 166 -22.12 1.44 5.43
C ARG A 166 -23.16 2.04 6.34
N GLY A 167 -24.20 1.26 6.63
CA GLY A 167 -25.27 1.68 7.54
C GLY A 167 -24.83 1.74 9.00
N ASP A 168 -25.46 2.64 9.74
CA ASP A 168 -25.23 2.88 11.17
C ASP A 168 -26.00 1.87 12.04
N GLY A 169 -25.44 0.68 12.22
CA GLY A 169 -25.91 -0.32 13.21
C GLY A 169 -25.16 -0.28 14.55
N GLY A 170 -25.59 -1.04 15.56
CA GLY A 170 -24.84 -1.21 16.80
C GLY A 170 -23.52 -1.98 16.62
N GLY A 171 -22.50 -1.65 17.42
CA GLY A 171 -21.21 -2.36 17.46
C GLY A 171 -20.21 -2.01 16.34
N GLN A 172 -20.23 -0.78 15.82
CA GLN A 172 -19.36 -0.39 14.69
C GLN A 172 -17.91 -0.27 15.07
N SER A 173 -17.65 0.24 16.28
CA SER A 173 -16.31 0.42 16.80
C SER A 173 -15.55 -0.90 16.84
N GLU A 174 -16.20 -1.94 17.38
CA GLU A 174 -15.66 -3.30 17.49
C GLU A 174 -15.46 -3.93 16.10
N ARG A 175 -16.36 -3.64 15.15
CA ARG A 175 -16.20 -4.09 13.75
C ARG A 175 -15.02 -3.42 13.06
N VAL A 176 -14.81 -2.12 13.28
CA VAL A 176 -13.67 -1.38 12.75
C VAL A 176 -12.38 -1.88 13.38
N GLU A 177 -12.33 -2.02 14.70
CA GLU A 177 -11.18 -2.58 15.41
C GLU A 177 -10.82 -3.98 14.89
N SER A 178 -11.81 -4.87 14.77
CA SER A 178 -11.61 -6.21 14.20
C SER A 178 -11.17 -6.18 12.73
N ALA A 179 -11.59 -5.19 11.95
CA ALA A 179 -11.10 -4.99 10.59
C ALA A 179 -9.63 -4.54 10.59
N LEU A 180 -9.24 -3.66 11.50
CA LEU A 180 -7.85 -3.20 11.66
C LEU A 180 -6.92 -4.35 12.07
N ASP A 181 -7.35 -5.24 12.98
CA ASP A 181 -6.60 -6.45 13.33
C ASP A 181 -6.31 -7.32 12.11
N ARG A 182 -7.34 -7.61 11.30
CA ARG A 182 -7.18 -8.40 10.07
C ARG A 182 -6.30 -7.69 9.04
N LEU A 183 -6.43 -6.38 8.89
CA LEU A 183 -5.59 -5.59 7.96
C LEU A 183 -4.12 -5.60 8.40
N LYS A 184 -3.84 -5.38 9.69
CA LYS A 184 -2.49 -5.40 10.26
C LYS A 184 -1.88 -6.81 10.15
N GLY A 185 -2.68 -7.84 10.40
CA GLY A 185 -2.25 -9.24 10.31
C GLY A 185 -2.11 -9.77 8.87
N THR A 186 -2.66 -9.09 7.87
CA THR A 186 -2.56 -9.51 6.46
C THR A 186 -1.27 -8.97 5.85
N ILE A 187 -0.29 -9.86 5.65
CA ILE A 187 1.03 -9.54 5.11
C ILE A 187 1.08 -9.84 3.62
N VAL A 188 1.48 -8.86 2.83
CA VAL A 188 1.73 -8.99 1.39
C VAL A 188 3.22 -9.06 1.17
N LYS A 189 3.69 -10.23 0.70
CA LYS A 189 5.08 -10.47 0.31
C LYS A 189 5.19 -10.57 -1.19
N SER A 190 5.82 -9.58 -1.81
CA SER A 190 6.11 -9.57 -3.25
C SER A 190 7.55 -9.96 -3.52
N VAL A 191 7.74 -10.87 -4.48
CA VAL A 191 9.05 -11.28 -4.98
C VAL A 191 9.08 -11.09 -6.48
N PHE A 192 9.90 -10.15 -6.95
CA PHE A 192 10.03 -9.84 -8.37
C PHE A 192 11.49 -9.87 -8.80
N SER A 193 11.72 -10.34 -10.02
CA SER A 193 13.04 -10.32 -10.65
C SER A 193 13.01 -9.38 -11.83
N ARG A 194 13.92 -8.41 -11.86
CA ARG A 194 14.06 -7.48 -12.99
C ARG A 194 15.50 -7.45 -13.47
N THR A 195 15.67 -7.30 -14.78
CA THR A 195 17.00 -7.13 -15.34
C THR A 195 17.50 -5.72 -15.12
N VAL A 196 18.72 -5.59 -14.61
CA VAL A 196 19.42 -4.33 -14.36
C VAL A 196 20.72 -4.29 -15.16
N HIS A 197 21.35 -3.12 -15.22
CA HIS A 197 22.60 -2.92 -15.97
C HIS A 197 22.51 -3.37 -17.44
N LYS A 198 21.56 -2.80 -18.19
CA LYS A 198 21.34 -3.06 -19.63
C LYS A 198 21.22 -4.55 -19.97
N GLY A 199 20.52 -5.33 -19.14
CA GLY A 199 20.29 -6.74 -19.45
C GLY A 199 21.29 -7.71 -18.81
N LYS A 200 22.38 -7.22 -18.19
CA LYS A 200 23.51 -8.06 -17.78
C LYS A 200 23.36 -8.72 -16.42
N LEU A 201 22.54 -8.17 -15.53
CA LEU A 201 22.37 -8.65 -14.16
C LEU A 201 20.89 -8.80 -13.85
N ILE A 202 20.53 -9.81 -13.04
CA ILE A 202 19.17 -9.98 -12.54
C ILE A 202 19.15 -9.48 -11.09
N MET A 203 18.35 -8.45 -10.82
CA MET A 203 18.05 -8.00 -9.47
C MET A 203 16.77 -8.67 -9.00
N ARG A 204 16.88 -9.51 -7.96
CA ARG A 204 15.74 -10.05 -7.23
C ARG A 204 15.40 -9.11 -6.08
N GLU A 205 14.19 -8.56 -6.09
CA GLU A 205 13.66 -7.73 -5.02
C GLU A 205 12.62 -8.52 -4.22
N VAL A 206 12.74 -8.50 -2.90
CA VAL A 206 11.75 -9.07 -1.98
C VAL A 206 11.28 -7.96 -1.05
N LYS A 207 9.98 -7.74 -1.01
CA LYS A 207 9.32 -6.83 -0.08
C LYS A 207 8.23 -7.58 0.66
N SER A 208 8.07 -7.29 1.94
CA SER A 208 7.06 -7.93 2.80
C SER A 208 6.56 -6.89 3.77
N GLU A 209 5.30 -6.49 3.62
CA GLU A 209 4.67 -5.46 4.44
C GLU A 209 3.19 -5.81 4.64
N SER A 210 2.61 -5.37 5.76
CA SER A 210 1.18 -5.52 6.02
C SER A 210 0.33 -4.54 5.19
N LEU A 211 -0.98 -4.78 5.12
CA LEU A 211 -1.92 -3.85 4.47
C LEU A 211 -2.02 -2.51 5.21
N ILE A 212 -1.82 -2.52 6.53
CA ILE A 212 -1.53 -1.35 7.37
C ILE A 212 -0.32 -1.66 8.26
N SER A 213 0.53 -0.67 8.56
CA SER A 213 1.72 -0.88 9.41
C SER A 213 1.36 -1.06 10.87
N GLY A 214 0.38 -0.30 11.34
CA GLY A 214 -0.06 -0.28 12.73
C GLY A 214 -1.30 0.58 12.86
N TYR A 215 -1.93 0.51 14.03
CA TYR A 215 -3.05 1.38 14.35
C TYR A 215 -3.11 1.62 15.86
N ARG A 216 -3.77 2.71 16.26
CA ARG A 216 -4.17 3.00 17.64
C ARG A 216 -5.64 3.36 17.66
N VAL A 217 -6.37 2.86 18.65
CA VAL A 217 -7.77 3.21 18.88
C VAL A 217 -7.83 4.09 20.12
N LEU A 218 -8.46 5.25 19.98
CA LEU A 218 -8.67 6.20 21.07
C LEU A 218 -10.15 6.20 21.45
N SER A 219 -10.44 5.72 22.66
CA SER A 219 -11.79 5.71 23.24
C SER A 219 -11.86 6.66 24.42
N VAL A 220 -12.94 7.45 24.48
CA VAL A 220 -13.26 8.27 25.66
C VAL A 220 -14.26 7.49 26.50
N THR A 221 -13.80 6.95 27.63
CA THR A 221 -14.66 6.24 28.59
C THR A 221 -15.65 7.20 29.27
N GLY A 222 -16.91 6.78 29.40
CA GLY A 222 -17.99 7.54 30.03
C GLY A 222 -19.18 7.89 29.11
N ILE A 223 -18.96 7.92 27.79
CA ILE A 223 -20.00 8.22 26.78
C ILE A 223 -20.26 7.02 25.82
N GLY A 224 -19.49 5.94 25.95
CA GLY A 224 -19.75 4.68 25.24
C GLY A 224 -19.48 4.72 23.72
N ARG A 225 -18.77 5.73 23.22
CA ARG A 225 -18.36 5.81 21.81
C ARG A 225 -16.83 5.78 21.70
N VAL A 226 -16.32 4.85 20.89
CA VAL A 226 -14.95 4.93 20.38
C VAL A 226 -14.92 6.13 19.44
N ASP A 227 -14.01 7.06 19.69
CA ASP A 227 -14.09 8.37 19.05
C ASP A 227 -13.14 8.44 17.85
N ARG A 228 -11.90 7.94 17.94
CA ARG A 228 -10.89 8.09 16.89
C ARG A 228 -10.02 6.85 16.67
N VAL A 229 -9.54 6.71 15.45
CA VAL A 229 -8.58 5.69 15.03
C VAL A 229 -7.41 6.40 14.34
N GLU A 230 -6.20 6.03 14.71
CA GLU A 230 -4.97 6.40 14.01
C GLU A 230 -4.46 5.17 13.26
N ILE A 231 -4.16 5.30 11.96
CA ILE A 231 -3.58 4.23 11.14
C ILE A 231 -2.21 4.68 10.64
N GLU A 232 -1.20 3.83 10.79
CA GLU A 232 0.10 4.02 10.15
C GLU A 232 0.07 3.43 8.73
N VAL A 233 0.22 4.31 7.74
CA VAL A 233 0.33 3.98 6.32
C VAL A 233 1.60 3.14 6.09
N PRO A 234 1.50 1.96 5.44
CA PRO A 234 2.67 1.16 5.14
C PRO A 234 3.56 1.84 4.11
N ASN A 235 4.87 1.61 4.22
CA ASN A 235 5.87 2.31 3.42
C ASN A 235 5.67 2.07 1.91
N TRP A 236 5.17 0.89 1.53
CA TRP A 236 4.83 0.63 0.14
C TRP A 236 3.69 1.53 -0.37
N ILE A 237 2.59 1.72 0.36
CA ILE A 237 1.49 2.63 -0.05
C ILE A 237 2.04 4.04 -0.14
N TYR A 238 2.74 4.46 0.92
CA TYR A 238 3.27 5.81 1.00
C TYR A 238 4.22 6.12 -0.16
N SER A 239 5.15 5.22 -0.46
CA SER A 239 6.07 5.37 -1.59
C SER A 239 5.37 5.37 -2.94
N GLN A 240 4.32 4.56 -3.13
CA GLN A 240 3.55 4.55 -4.38
C GLN A 240 2.85 5.89 -4.63
N VAL A 241 2.30 6.52 -3.58
CA VAL A 241 1.60 7.81 -3.73
C VAL A 241 2.58 8.99 -3.83
N THR A 242 3.63 9.00 -3.00
CA THR A 242 4.51 10.17 -2.87
C THR A 242 5.70 10.18 -3.84
N ARG A 243 6.26 9.01 -4.20
CA ARG A 243 7.52 8.91 -4.95
C ARG A 243 7.35 8.39 -6.37
N SER A 244 6.20 7.87 -6.75
CA SER A 244 6.01 7.29 -8.08
C SER A 244 5.86 8.39 -9.13
N PRO A 245 6.67 8.39 -10.21
CA PRO A 245 6.57 9.37 -11.29
C PRO A 245 5.35 9.14 -12.22
N ARG A 246 4.71 7.97 -12.14
CA ARG A 246 3.47 7.65 -12.88
C ARG A 246 2.28 7.59 -11.93
N SER A 247 1.06 7.67 -12.46
CA SER A 247 -0.17 7.44 -11.69
C SER A 247 -0.21 6.00 -11.15
N ALA A 248 0.38 5.79 -9.96
CA ALA A 248 0.40 4.52 -9.25
C ALA A 248 -0.98 4.19 -8.65
N VAL A 249 -1.83 5.20 -8.55
CA VAL A 249 -3.22 5.11 -8.11
C VAL A 249 -4.16 5.30 -9.29
N LEU A 250 -5.32 4.65 -9.24
CA LEU A 250 -6.42 4.83 -10.19
C LEU A 250 -7.66 5.32 -9.45
N THR A 251 -8.39 6.26 -10.07
CA THR A 251 -9.69 6.68 -9.57
C THR A 251 -10.70 5.55 -9.76
N VAL A 252 -11.50 5.28 -8.75
CA VAL A 252 -12.59 4.30 -8.73
C VAL A 252 -13.93 5.04 -8.68
N SER A 253 -14.96 4.50 -9.33
CA SER A 253 -16.32 5.03 -9.30
C SER A 253 -16.88 5.02 -7.87
N PRO A 254 -17.60 6.08 -7.44
CA PRO A 254 -18.35 6.07 -6.18
C PRO A 254 -19.33 4.91 -6.04
N GLU A 255 -19.88 4.42 -7.17
CA GLU A 255 -20.79 3.27 -7.21
C GLU A 255 -20.09 1.94 -6.87
N PHE A 256 -18.76 1.91 -6.74
CA PHE A 256 -18.01 0.73 -6.32
C PHE A 256 -18.54 0.13 -5.00
N PHE A 257 -18.94 1.00 -4.06
CA PHE A 257 -19.43 0.54 -2.77
C PHE A 257 -20.79 -0.17 -2.87
N LEU A 258 -21.59 0.13 -3.91
CA LEU A 258 -22.87 -0.53 -4.20
C LEU A 258 -22.70 -1.97 -4.68
N ILE A 259 -21.49 -2.37 -5.08
CA ILE A 259 -21.23 -3.76 -5.47
C ILE A 259 -21.20 -4.65 -4.22
N GLU A 260 -22.26 -5.43 -4.02
CA GLU A 260 -22.41 -6.30 -2.85
C GLU A 260 -21.53 -7.57 -2.92
N SER A 261 -21.26 -8.05 -4.13
CA SER A 261 -20.49 -9.28 -4.37
C SER A 261 -18.99 -9.04 -4.22
N ALA A 262 -18.31 -9.86 -3.41
CA ALA A 262 -16.86 -9.84 -3.28
C ALA A 262 -16.16 -10.10 -4.63
N LEU A 263 -16.66 -11.07 -5.39
CA LEU A 263 -16.16 -11.33 -6.75
C LEU A 263 -16.45 -10.15 -7.67
N GLY A 264 -17.61 -9.50 -7.54
CA GLY A 264 -17.96 -8.30 -8.30
C GLY A 264 -16.95 -7.16 -8.09
N ARG A 265 -16.66 -6.82 -6.83
CA ARG A 265 -15.67 -5.78 -6.48
C ARG A 265 -14.27 -6.15 -6.97
N PHE A 266 -13.87 -7.43 -6.88
CA PHE A 266 -12.59 -7.88 -7.45
C PHE A 266 -12.54 -7.73 -8.97
N VAL A 267 -13.57 -8.18 -9.68
CA VAL A 267 -13.64 -8.06 -11.15
C VAL A 267 -13.70 -6.60 -11.58
N TYR A 268 -14.40 -5.73 -10.85
CA TYR A 268 -14.37 -4.28 -11.10
C TYR A 268 -12.94 -3.71 -10.99
N ARG A 269 -12.19 -4.06 -9.94
CA ARG A 269 -10.79 -3.61 -9.77
C ARG A 269 -9.93 -4.11 -10.93
N LEU A 270 -10.09 -5.37 -11.33
CA LEU A 270 -9.39 -5.95 -12.46
C LEU A 270 -9.72 -5.23 -13.77
N ALA A 271 -11.00 -4.95 -14.04
CA ALA A 271 -11.47 -4.20 -15.20
C ALA A 271 -10.87 -2.79 -15.21
N ARG A 272 -10.90 -2.09 -14.07
CA ARG A 272 -10.34 -0.74 -13.95
C ARG A 272 -8.85 -0.68 -14.26
N ARG A 273 -8.09 -1.70 -13.86
CA ARG A 273 -6.66 -1.81 -14.16
C ARG A 273 -6.38 -2.20 -15.61
N ALA A 274 -7.10 -3.19 -16.13
CA ALA A 274 -6.78 -3.86 -17.38
C ALA A 274 -7.44 -3.21 -18.59
N ALA A 275 -8.75 -2.93 -18.49
CA ALA A 275 -9.52 -2.29 -19.55
C ALA A 275 -9.37 -0.76 -19.48
N GLY A 276 -9.35 -0.15 -18.29
CA GLY A 276 -9.25 1.30 -18.15
C GLY A 276 -10.42 2.00 -18.86
N ASN A 277 -10.15 2.78 -19.91
CA ASN A 277 -11.16 3.43 -20.76
C ASN A 277 -11.43 2.66 -22.08
N ASP A 278 -10.89 1.45 -22.21
CA ASP A 278 -10.97 0.58 -23.39
C ASP A 278 -11.61 -0.76 -22.98
N LYS A 279 -11.23 -1.84 -23.66
CA LYS A 279 -11.59 -3.22 -23.36
C LYS A 279 -10.38 -4.07 -22.99
N ALA A 280 -10.60 -5.12 -22.22
CA ALA A 280 -9.60 -6.13 -21.91
C ALA A 280 -10.21 -7.53 -21.87
N ARG A 281 -9.41 -8.54 -22.26
CA ARG A 281 -9.79 -9.96 -22.26
C ARG A 281 -8.92 -10.74 -21.30
N TRP A 282 -9.55 -11.57 -20.48
CA TRP A 282 -8.87 -12.40 -19.48
C TRP A 282 -9.49 -13.80 -19.42
N GLY A 283 -8.66 -14.83 -19.47
CA GLY A 283 -9.14 -16.21 -19.31
C GLY A 283 -9.73 -16.45 -17.92
N PHE A 284 -10.84 -17.19 -17.84
CA PHE A 284 -11.47 -17.52 -16.55
C PHE A 284 -10.49 -18.19 -15.59
N ARG A 285 -9.61 -19.05 -16.11
CA ARG A 285 -8.58 -19.73 -15.33
C ARG A 285 -7.60 -18.75 -14.68
N THR A 286 -7.15 -17.73 -15.41
CA THR A 286 -6.24 -16.71 -14.89
C THR A 286 -6.90 -15.84 -13.84
N ILE A 287 -8.16 -15.43 -14.05
CA ILE A 287 -8.91 -14.65 -13.05
C ILE A 287 -9.12 -15.49 -11.78
N TYR A 288 -9.48 -16.76 -11.93
CA TYR A 288 -9.62 -17.69 -10.82
C TYR A 288 -8.33 -17.76 -9.98
N GLU A 289 -7.19 -18.00 -10.62
CA GLU A 289 -5.89 -18.10 -9.96
C GLU A 289 -5.50 -16.83 -9.20
N ARG A 290 -5.99 -15.67 -9.64
CA ARG A 290 -5.74 -14.38 -8.99
C ARG A 290 -6.82 -13.93 -8.00
N SER A 291 -7.98 -14.60 -7.99
CA SER A 291 -9.11 -14.27 -7.12
C SER A 291 -8.99 -14.83 -5.69
N GLY A 292 -8.14 -15.84 -5.50
CA GLY A 292 -8.04 -16.55 -4.23
C GLY A 292 -9.25 -17.43 -3.90
N ILE A 293 -10.24 -17.62 -4.78
CA ILE A 293 -11.33 -18.59 -4.59
C ILE A 293 -10.79 -20.02 -4.66
N THR A 294 -11.26 -20.93 -3.80
CA THR A 294 -10.71 -22.28 -3.66
C THR A 294 -11.20 -23.29 -4.69
N ARG A 295 -12.41 -23.09 -5.24
CA ARG A 295 -13.06 -24.05 -6.15
C ARG A 295 -13.38 -23.42 -7.49
N PHE A 296 -12.74 -23.90 -8.54
CA PHE A 296 -12.90 -23.37 -9.90
C PHE A 296 -14.34 -23.42 -10.41
N LYS A 297 -15.09 -24.51 -10.14
CA LYS A 297 -16.50 -24.64 -10.55
C LYS A 297 -17.38 -23.56 -9.91
N GLU A 298 -17.16 -23.27 -8.64
CA GLU A 298 -17.91 -22.24 -7.90
C GLU A 298 -17.54 -20.84 -8.38
N PHE A 299 -16.26 -20.61 -8.68
CA PHE A 299 -15.79 -19.40 -9.34
C PHE A 299 -16.50 -19.18 -10.68
N CYS A 300 -16.47 -20.16 -11.59
CA CYS A 300 -17.09 -20.04 -12.92
C CYS A 300 -18.60 -19.76 -12.82
N ARG A 301 -19.30 -20.45 -11.91
CA ARG A 301 -20.74 -20.19 -11.66
C ARG A 301 -20.97 -18.76 -11.19
N SER A 302 -20.17 -18.29 -10.23
CA SER A 302 -20.31 -16.94 -9.67
C SER A 302 -19.96 -15.86 -10.69
N LEU A 303 -18.94 -16.08 -11.51
CA LEU A 303 -18.55 -15.16 -12.58
C LEU A 303 -19.63 -15.08 -13.67
N ARG A 304 -20.22 -16.21 -14.08
CA ARG A 304 -21.33 -16.22 -15.04
C ARG A 304 -22.58 -15.53 -14.51
N ASN A 305 -22.88 -15.68 -13.22
CA ASN A 305 -23.95 -14.92 -12.59
C ASN A 305 -23.66 -13.41 -12.63
N LEU A 306 -22.42 -13.01 -12.36
CA LEU A 306 -21.99 -11.62 -12.45
C LEU A 306 -22.11 -11.08 -13.90
N ILE A 307 -21.67 -11.87 -14.90
CA ILE A 307 -21.82 -11.54 -16.33
C ILE A 307 -23.30 -11.40 -16.70
N LYS A 308 -24.17 -12.29 -16.22
CA LYS A 308 -25.62 -12.25 -16.49
C LYS A 308 -26.28 -11.00 -15.88
N LEU A 309 -25.90 -10.63 -14.66
CA LEU A 309 -26.39 -9.42 -14.00
C LEU A 309 -25.87 -8.15 -14.68
N ASN A 310 -24.63 -8.20 -15.17
CA ASN A 310 -23.93 -7.12 -15.87
C ASN A 310 -24.14 -5.73 -15.26
N ASN A 311 -24.09 -5.64 -13.93
CA ASN A 311 -24.37 -4.42 -13.17
C ASN A 311 -23.12 -3.79 -12.56
N LEU A 312 -21.93 -4.13 -13.08
CA LEU A 312 -20.71 -3.46 -12.64
C LEU A 312 -20.74 -1.99 -13.11
N PRO A 313 -20.45 -1.04 -12.20
CA PRO A 313 -20.25 0.35 -12.56
C PRO A 313 -19.20 0.47 -13.66
N GLU A 314 -19.39 1.42 -14.57
CA GLU A 314 -18.46 1.77 -15.64
C GLU A 314 -18.15 0.67 -16.69
N TYR A 315 -18.42 -0.60 -16.44
CA TYR A 315 -17.97 -1.72 -17.28
C TYR A 315 -19.09 -2.70 -17.63
N GLU A 316 -19.03 -3.21 -18.85
CA GLU A 316 -19.82 -4.33 -19.36
C GLU A 316 -18.98 -5.60 -19.41
N LEU A 317 -19.61 -6.71 -19.06
CA LEU A 317 -18.99 -8.03 -18.98
C LEU A 317 -19.62 -8.97 -20.00
N HIS A 318 -18.78 -9.68 -20.76
CA HIS A 318 -19.21 -10.72 -21.69
C HIS A 318 -18.32 -11.96 -21.56
N GLU A 319 -18.91 -13.14 -21.81
CA GLU A 319 -18.14 -14.38 -21.97
C GLU A 319 -17.88 -14.61 -23.46
N GLU A 320 -16.62 -14.80 -23.83
CA GLU A 320 -16.19 -15.20 -25.18
C GLU A 320 -15.52 -16.57 -25.13
N ALA A 321 -15.61 -17.34 -26.21
CA ALA A 321 -14.83 -18.55 -26.36
C ALA A 321 -13.36 -18.19 -26.62
N GLY A 322 -12.43 -18.84 -25.92
CA GLY A 322 -10.99 -18.71 -26.13
C GLY A 322 -10.32 -20.06 -26.35
N GLN A 323 -9.09 -20.02 -26.88
CA GLN A 323 -8.33 -21.24 -27.22
C GLN A 323 -8.09 -22.18 -26.02
N SER A 324 -7.94 -21.63 -24.81
CA SER A 324 -7.70 -22.39 -23.58
C SER A 324 -8.92 -22.41 -22.65
N GLY A 325 -10.11 -22.20 -23.18
CA GLY A 325 -11.37 -22.12 -22.43
C GLY A 325 -11.99 -20.71 -22.44
N PRO A 326 -13.05 -20.50 -21.65
CA PRO A 326 -13.81 -19.25 -21.67
C PRO A 326 -12.99 -18.05 -21.20
N GLN A 327 -13.22 -16.92 -21.84
CA GLN A 327 -12.61 -15.64 -21.53
C GLN A 327 -13.68 -14.63 -21.11
N LEU A 328 -13.33 -13.78 -20.15
CA LEU A 328 -14.11 -12.62 -19.77
C LEU A 328 -13.62 -11.44 -20.60
N LEU A 329 -14.50 -10.87 -21.42
CA LEU A 329 -14.34 -9.57 -22.03
C LEU A 329 -14.92 -8.51 -21.07
N MET A 330 -14.12 -7.52 -20.72
CA MET A 330 -14.50 -6.36 -19.91
C MET A 330 -14.37 -5.12 -20.78
N THR A 331 -15.45 -4.39 -21.02
CA THR A 331 -15.48 -3.21 -21.90
C THR A 331 -15.97 -2.00 -21.12
N ARG A 332 -15.31 -0.84 -21.24
CA ARG A 332 -15.83 0.41 -20.67
C ARG A 332 -17.18 0.74 -21.31
N ARG A 333 -18.21 1.01 -20.50
CA ARG A 333 -19.52 1.48 -21.00
C ARG A 333 -19.35 2.80 -21.75
N GLY A 334 -20.04 2.93 -22.88
CA GLY A 334 -19.89 4.06 -23.79
C GLY A 334 -18.55 4.07 -24.53
N TRP A 335 -17.82 2.95 -24.54
CA TRP A 335 -16.72 2.75 -25.47
C TRP A 335 -17.30 2.54 -26.86
N ASP A 336 -17.33 3.61 -27.66
CA ASP A 336 -17.58 3.51 -29.08
C ASP A 336 -16.31 2.97 -29.74
N SER A 337 -16.44 1.87 -30.50
CA SER A 337 -15.36 1.30 -31.31
C SER A 337 -15.03 2.18 -32.53
N GLY A 338 -15.05 3.51 -32.36
CA GLY A 338 -15.00 4.51 -33.40
C GLY A 338 -13.95 4.19 -34.45
N CYS A 339 -14.41 4.16 -35.70
CA CYS A 339 -13.61 4.03 -36.91
C CYS A 339 -12.25 4.73 -36.79
N GLY A 340 -11.21 3.94 -37.06
CA GLY A 340 -9.82 4.36 -37.23
C GLY A 340 -9.04 3.22 -37.86
#